data_AF-A0A521RN78-F1
#
_entry.id   AF-A0A521RN78-F1
#
_cell.length_a   1.000
_cell.length_b   1.000
_cell.length_c   1.000
_cell.angle_alpha   90.00
_cell.angle_beta   90.00
_cell.angle_gamma   90.00
#
_symmetry.space_group_name_H-M   'P 1'
#
loop_
_entity.id
_entity.type
_entity.pdbx_description
1 polymer ?
#
loop_
_entity_poly.entity_id
_entity_poly.type
_entity_poly.pdbx_seq_one_letter_code
_entity_poly.pdbx_strand_id
1 'polypeptide(L)'
;MLRIKPFVMGHLVSAVLVGAGAGAFLDVRASLYFALGLLAGAVVSSFVCQWKPGVEAPAWRLYLVALLANPILLVSLVFMALDWECVVGLRRGWNCIAAAMAIVAASLCFLPPLGGVAWRGWKRHRARPR
;
A
#
# COMPACT_ATOMS: atom_id res chain seq x y z
N MET A 1 -17.17 -10.50 17.81
CA MET A 1 -15.73 -10.13 17.74
C MET A 1 -15.24 -10.31 16.30
N LEU A 2 -14.94 -9.23 15.58
CA LEU A 2 -14.38 -9.30 14.22
C LEU A 2 -12.99 -9.95 14.29
N ARG A 3 -12.87 -11.21 13.88
CA ARG A 3 -11.60 -11.92 13.84
C ARG A 3 -10.74 -11.33 12.72
N ILE A 4 -9.77 -10.49 13.06
CA ILE A 4 -8.82 -9.92 12.10
C ILE A 4 -8.04 -11.06 11.44
N LYS A 5 -8.19 -11.18 10.12
CA LYS A 5 -7.57 -12.26 9.35
C LYS A 5 -6.06 -11.96 9.16
N PRO A 6 -5.19 -12.99 9.08
CA PRO A 6 -3.74 -12.80 9.06
C PRO A 6 -3.22 -11.87 7.95
N PHE A 7 -3.85 -11.89 6.77
CA PHE A 7 -3.52 -11.00 5.66
C PHE A 7 -3.76 -9.53 6.03
N VAL A 8 -4.92 -9.22 6.60
CA VAL A 8 -5.31 -7.86 6.99
C VAL A 8 -4.35 -7.31 8.04
N MET A 9 -4.03 -8.12 9.06
CA MET A 9 -3.07 -7.70 10.08
C MET A 9 -1.70 -7.37 9.48
N GLY A 10 -1.15 -8.26 8.65
CA GLY A 10 0.13 -8.01 7.99
C GLY A 10 0.10 -6.81 7.06
N HIS A 11 -1.03 -6.58 6.37
CA HIS A 11 -1.19 -5.46 5.45
C HIS A 11 -1.19 -4.12 6.20
N LEU A 12 -1.94 -4.01 7.30
CA LEU A 12 -2.03 -2.80 8.12
C LEU A 12 -0.69 -2.50 8.82
N VAL A 13 -0.07 -3.51 9.44
CA VAL A 13 1.25 -3.35 10.08
C VAL A 13 2.29 -2.92 9.06
N SER A 14 2.33 -3.56 7.90
CA SER A 14 3.26 -3.19 6.84
C SER A 14 2.99 -1.79 6.29
N ALA A 15 1.73 -1.34 6.22
CA ALA A 15 1.40 0.02 5.80
C ALA A 15 1.97 1.08 6.76
N VAL A 16 1.84 0.85 8.07
CA VAL A 16 2.40 1.73 9.08
C VAL A 16 3.93 1.71 9.01
N LEU A 17 4.55 0.53 8.95
CA LEU A 17 6.01 0.42 8.90
C LEU A 17 6.61 1.04 7.64
N VAL A 18 6.02 0.80 6.48
CA VAL A 18 6.48 1.38 5.21
C VAL A 18 6.29 2.89 5.21
N GLY A 19 5.13 3.38 5.67
CA GLY A 19 4.84 4.81 5.69
C GLY A 19 5.71 5.57 6.69
N ALA A 20 5.81 5.08 7.91
CA ALA A 20 6.68 5.66 8.93
C ALA A 20 8.16 5.58 8.52
N GLY A 21 8.59 4.44 7.98
CA GLY A 21 9.95 4.23 7.50
C GLY A 21 10.31 5.17 6.35
N ALA A 22 9.42 5.34 5.36
CA ALA A 22 9.65 6.26 4.26
C ALA A 22 9.70 7.72 4.71
N GLY A 23 8.79 8.14 5.60
CA GLY A 23 8.77 9.51 6.10
C GLY A 23 9.92 9.83 7.08
N ALA A 24 10.50 8.83 7.74
CA ALA A 24 11.60 9.03 8.69
C ALA A 24 12.88 9.57 8.04
N PHE A 25 13.05 9.37 6.72
CA PHE A 25 14.14 9.98 5.96
C PHE A 25 13.96 11.47 5.70
N LEU A 26 12.77 12.03 5.97
CA LEU A 26 12.43 13.42 5.74
C LEU A 26 12.31 14.18 7.08
N ASP A 27 11.34 13.81 7.91
CA ASP A 27 11.07 14.42 9.22
C ASP A 27 10.06 13.56 10.00
N VAL A 28 10.00 13.70 11.33
CA VAL A 28 9.00 13.04 12.20
C VAL A 28 7.56 13.32 11.75
N ARG A 29 7.25 14.55 11.33
CA ARG A 29 5.91 14.90 10.83
C ARG A 29 5.61 14.19 9.51
N ALA A 30 6.59 14.08 8.63
CA ALA A 30 6.44 13.34 7.38
C ALA A 30 6.17 11.85 7.65
N SER A 31 6.87 11.23 8.61
CA SER A 31 6.59 9.85 9.06
C SER A 31 5.13 9.63 9.42
N LEU A 32 4.54 10.58 10.15
CA LEU A 32 3.13 10.49 10.55
C LEU A 32 2.19 10.60 9.33
N TYR A 33 2.41 11.57 8.44
CA TYR A 33 1.56 11.73 7.25
C TYR A 33 1.63 10.53 6.31
N PHE A 34 2.83 10.01 6.04
CA PHE A 34 3.00 8.82 5.21
C PHE A 34 2.40 7.57 5.86
N ALA A 35 2.60 7.38 7.16
CA ALA A 35 2.00 6.25 7.89
C ALA A 35 0.46 6.30 7.85
N LEU A 36 -0.13 7.48 8.12
CA LEU A 36 -1.58 7.66 8.09
C LEU A 36 -2.16 7.48 6.68
N GLY A 37 -1.50 8.05 5.66
CA GLY A 37 -1.92 7.91 4.28
C GLY A 37 -1.93 6.45 3.82
N LEU A 38 -0.81 5.74 4.01
CA LEU A 38 -0.74 4.32 3.64
C LEU A 38 -1.67 3.44 4.48
N LEU A 39 -1.84 3.75 5.77
CA LEU A 39 -2.78 3.03 6.63
C LEU A 39 -4.22 3.21 6.15
N ALA A 40 -4.64 4.44 5.81
CA ALA A 40 -5.97 4.69 5.27
C ALA A 40 -6.21 3.90 3.98
N GLY A 41 -5.23 3.90 3.07
CA GLY A 41 -5.26 3.08 1.85
C GLY A 41 -5.40 1.59 2.14
N ALA A 42 -4.64 1.08 3.10
CA ALA A 42 -4.65 -0.33 3.50
C ALA A 42 -5.94 -0.75 4.22
N VAL A 43 -6.58 0.15 4.96
CA VAL A 43 -7.88 -0.10 5.60
C VAL A 43 -8.95 -0.28 4.53
N VAL A 44 -9.04 0.66 3.58
CA VAL A 44 -10.02 0.61 2.49
C VAL A 44 -9.82 -0.64 1.64
N SER A 45 -8.59 -0.92 1.21
CA SER A 45 -8.29 -2.10 0.40
C SER A 45 -8.55 -3.41 1.17
N SER A 46 -8.34 -3.43 2.49
CA SER A 46 -8.65 -4.60 3.34
C SER A 46 -10.15 -4.86 3.42
N PHE A 47 -10.98 -3.81 3.54
CA PHE A 47 -12.44 -3.95 3.50
C PHE A 47 -12.91 -4.52 2.16
N VAL A 48 -12.37 -4.02 1.05
CA VAL A 48 -12.68 -4.56 -0.27
C VAL A 48 -12.26 -6.02 -0.38
N CYS A 49 -11.04 -6.38 0.02
CA CYS A 49 -10.55 -7.76 -0.01
C CYS A 49 -11.38 -8.72 0.87
N GLN A 50 -11.96 -8.23 1.97
CA GLN A 50 -12.87 -9.01 2.82
C GLN A 50 -14.20 -9.27 2.12
N TRP A 51 -14.72 -8.30 1.35
CA TRP A 51 -15.99 -8.43 0.65
C TRP A 51 -15.86 -9.25 -0.64
N LYS A 52 -14.90 -8.91 -1.53
CA LYS A 52 -14.54 -9.67 -2.75
C LYS A 52 -13.04 -9.50 -3.01
N PRO A 53 -12.24 -10.57 -3.21
CA PRO A 53 -12.56 -11.96 -3.54
C PRO A 53 -12.75 -12.90 -2.32
N GLY A 54 -12.72 -12.35 -1.11
CA GLY A 54 -12.67 -13.11 0.13
C GLY A 54 -11.22 -13.39 0.54
N VAL A 55 -10.91 -13.19 1.82
CA VAL A 55 -9.57 -13.33 2.45
C VAL A 55 -8.96 -14.73 2.36
N GLU A 56 -9.70 -15.73 1.88
CA GLU A 56 -9.20 -17.09 1.64
C GLU A 56 -8.65 -17.30 0.22
N ALA A 57 -8.89 -16.34 -0.68
CA ALA A 57 -8.39 -16.32 -2.05
C ALA A 57 -6.85 -16.54 -2.13
N PRO A 58 -6.34 -17.00 -3.28
CA PRO A 58 -4.91 -17.15 -3.50
C PRO A 58 -4.18 -15.84 -3.25
N ALA A 59 -2.96 -15.93 -2.71
CA ALA A 59 -2.19 -14.77 -2.25
C ALA A 59 -1.95 -13.73 -3.35
N TRP A 60 -1.71 -14.17 -4.59
CA TRP A 60 -1.53 -13.28 -5.75
C TRP A 60 -2.80 -12.45 -6.02
N ARG A 61 -3.99 -13.05 -5.84
CA ARG A 61 -5.27 -12.36 -6.09
C ARG A 61 -5.57 -11.34 -5.00
N LEU A 62 -5.25 -11.67 -3.74
CA LEU A 62 -5.35 -10.72 -2.63
C LEU A 62 -4.40 -9.54 -2.81
N TYR A 63 -3.18 -9.80 -3.28
CA TYR A 63 -2.21 -8.76 -3.59
C TYR A 63 -2.73 -7.78 -4.65
N LEU A 64 -3.16 -8.29 -5.81
CA LEU A 64 -3.65 -7.44 -6.90
C LEU A 64 -4.92 -6.67 -6.53
N VAL A 65 -5.86 -7.32 -5.85
CA VAL A 65 -7.09 -6.64 -5.42
C VAL A 65 -6.78 -5.58 -4.36
N ALA A 66 -5.86 -5.85 -3.43
CA ALA A 66 -5.47 -4.86 -2.44
C ALA A 66 -4.79 -3.63 -3.07
N LEU A 67 -4.02 -3.80 -4.15
CA LEU A 67 -3.47 -2.68 -4.91
C LEU A 67 -4.58 -1.89 -5.61
N LEU A 68 -5.42 -2.57 -6.40
CA LEU A 68 -6.47 -1.91 -7.18
C LEU A 68 -7.54 -1.25 -6.31
N ALA A 69 -7.75 -1.74 -5.09
CA ALA A 69 -8.68 -1.17 -4.13
C ALA A 69 -8.03 -0.10 -3.23
N ASN A 70 -6.73 0.18 -3.37
CA ASN A 70 -6.06 1.19 -2.57
C ASN A 70 -6.31 2.59 -3.16
N PRO A 71 -7.11 3.46 -2.51
CA PRO A 71 -7.41 4.79 -3.03
C PRO A 71 -6.16 5.67 -3.19
N ILE A 72 -5.12 5.49 -2.35
CA ILE A 72 -3.89 6.27 -2.44
C ILE A 72 -3.11 5.93 -3.71
N LEU A 73 -3.07 4.64 -4.07
CA LEU A 73 -2.46 4.21 -5.32
C LEU A 73 -3.24 4.79 -6.51
N LEU A 74 -4.57 4.68 -6.50
CA LEU A 74 -5.41 5.19 -7.58
C LEU A 74 -5.24 6.70 -7.78
N VAL A 75 -5.27 7.48 -6.69
CA VAL A 75 -5.06 8.93 -6.74
C VAL A 75 -3.67 9.26 -7.29
N SER A 76 -2.64 8.53 -6.85
CA SER A 76 -1.28 8.71 -7.33
C SER A 76 -1.15 8.42 -8.83
N LEU A 77 -1.80 7.36 -9.32
CA LEU A 77 -1.87 7.05 -10.76
C LEU A 77 -2.60 8.13 -11.55
N VAL A 78 -3.66 8.73 -11.01
CA VAL A 78 -4.35 9.87 -11.63
C VAL A 78 -3.41 11.07 -11.75
N PHE A 79 -2.68 11.43 -10.70
CA PHE A 79 -1.69 12.52 -10.78
C PHE A 79 -0.60 12.23 -11.82
N MET A 80 -0.09 11.00 -11.87
CA MET A 80 0.89 10.60 -12.88
C MET A 80 0.32 10.68 -14.31
N ALA A 81 -0.97 10.41 -14.49
CA ALA A 81 -1.63 10.52 -15.79
C ALA A 81 -1.91 11.97 -16.21
N LEU A 82 -2.29 12.83 -15.26
CA LEU A 82 -2.51 14.26 -15.50
C LEU A 82 -1.20 14.97 -15.84
N ASP A 83 -0.11 14.64 -15.12
CA ASP A 83 1.22 15.20 -15.32
C ASP A 83 2.13 14.26 -16.14
N TRP A 84 1.56 13.54 -17.12
CA TRP A 84 2.30 12.51 -17.87
C TRP A 84 3.58 13.04 -18.53
N GLU A 85 3.58 14.29 -19.01
CA GLU A 85 4.75 14.94 -19.60
C GLU A 85 5.93 15.06 -18.62
N CYS A 86 5.64 15.21 -17.33
CA CYS A 86 6.65 15.19 -16.27
C CYS A 86 7.16 13.76 -16.00
N VAL A 87 6.29 12.75 -16.10
CA VAL A 87 6.65 11.34 -15.89
C VAL A 87 7.57 10.82 -17.00
N VAL A 88 7.29 11.18 -18.26
CA VAL A 88 8.14 10.78 -19.41
C VAL A 88 9.36 11.69 -19.60
N GLY A 89 9.50 12.74 -18.79
CA GLY A 89 10.64 13.64 -18.80
C GLY A 89 10.64 14.68 -19.94
N LEU A 90 9.50 14.90 -20.60
CA LEU A 90 9.30 15.95 -21.61
C LEU A 90 9.25 17.35 -20.97
N ARG A 91 8.73 17.46 -19.73
CA ARG A 91 8.82 18.68 -18.92
C ARG A 91 9.61 18.42 -17.63
N ARG A 92 10.35 19.44 -17.19
CA ARG A 92 11.09 19.45 -15.91
C ARG A 92 10.90 20.80 -15.22
N GLY A 93 11.10 20.80 -13.90
CA GLY A 93 11.00 22.00 -13.07
C GLY A 93 10.01 21.82 -11.93
N TRP A 94 9.75 22.90 -11.21
CA TRP A 94 8.89 22.91 -10.02
C TRP A 94 7.46 22.41 -10.27
N ASN A 95 6.95 22.57 -11.49
CA ASN A 95 5.64 22.07 -11.90
C ASN A 95 5.54 20.53 -11.86
N CYS A 96 6.66 19.81 -11.86
CA CYS A 96 6.70 18.35 -11.87
C CYS A 96 6.81 17.71 -10.47
N ILE A 97 6.81 18.50 -9.39
CA ILE A 97 6.91 17.98 -8.02
C ILE A 97 5.73 17.08 -7.68
N ALA A 98 4.52 17.44 -8.12
CA ALA A 98 3.33 16.61 -7.90
C ALA A 98 3.50 15.22 -8.52
N ALA A 99 3.94 15.15 -9.78
CA ALA A 99 4.25 13.89 -10.46
C ALA A 99 5.34 13.08 -9.73
N ALA A 100 6.41 13.73 -9.28
CA ALA A 100 7.48 13.08 -8.53
C ALA A 100 6.98 12.48 -7.21
N MET A 101 6.17 13.23 -6.46
CA MET A 101 5.55 12.74 -5.22
C MET A 101 4.57 11.61 -5.48
N ALA A 102 3.81 11.68 -6.58
CA ALA A 102 2.90 10.62 -6.99
C ALA A 102 3.64 9.33 -7.36
N ILE A 103 4.79 9.40 -8.03
CA ILE A 103 5.64 8.23 -8.31
C ILE A 103 6.10 7.57 -7.01
N VAL A 104 6.58 8.36 -6.04
CA VAL A 104 7.02 7.86 -4.74
C VAL A 104 5.86 7.21 -4.00
N ALA A 105 4.71 7.89 -3.91
CA ALA A 105 3.53 7.38 -3.23
C ALA A 105 3.00 6.08 -3.87
N ALA A 106 2.92 6.03 -5.20
CA ALA A 106 2.54 4.83 -5.94
C ALA A 106 3.50 3.67 -5.64
N SER A 107 4.82 3.94 -5.67
CA SER A 107 5.85 2.94 -5.37
C SER A 107 5.72 2.36 -3.96
N LEU A 108 5.47 3.21 -2.97
CA LEU A 108 5.29 2.79 -1.58
C LEU A 108 4.01 1.96 -1.39
N CYS A 109 2.96 2.19 -2.18
CA CYS A 109 1.70 1.44 -2.08
C CYS A 109 1.83 -0.05 -2.45
N PHE A 110 2.90 -0.46 -3.14
CA PHE A 110 3.13 -1.87 -3.48
C PHE A 110 3.60 -2.73 -2.30
N LEU A 111 4.28 -2.12 -1.32
CA LEU A 111 4.89 -2.86 -0.21
C LEU A 111 3.87 -3.39 0.81
N PRO A 112 2.85 -2.63 1.24
CA PRO A 112 1.95 -3.08 2.30
C PRO A 112 1.19 -4.39 1.98
N PRO A 113 0.65 -4.59 0.77
CA PRO A 113 0.01 -5.86 0.43
C PRO A 113 0.97 -7.05 0.44
N LEU A 114 2.26 -6.86 0.09
CA LEU A 114 3.29 -7.90 0.21
C LEU A 114 3.50 -8.31 1.67
N GLY A 115 3.53 -7.33 2.59
CA GLY A 115 3.58 -7.60 4.03
C GLY A 115 2.39 -8.44 4.52
N GLY A 116 1.19 -8.18 3.99
CA GLY A 116 0.01 -9.00 4.24
C GLY A 116 0.15 -10.45 3.77
N VAL A 117 0.68 -10.66 2.56
CA VAL A 117 0.93 -12.00 2.01
C VAL A 117 2.00 -12.74 2.81
N ALA A 118 3.11 -12.08 3.11
CA ALA A 118 4.22 -12.64 3.88
C ALA A 118 3.78 -13.06 5.29
N TRP A 119 3.03 -12.19 5.98
CA TRP A 119 2.49 -12.49 7.31
C TRP A 119 1.55 -13.69 7.31
N ARG A 120 0.66 -13.77 6.31
CA ARG A 120 -0.23 -14.93 6.13
C ARG A 120 0.57 -16.21 5.89
N GLY A 121 1.59 -16.15 5.04
CA GLY A 121 2.49 -17.28 4.76
C GLY A 121 3.19 -17.75 6.03
N TRP A 122 3.80 -16.82 6.78
CA TRP A 122 4.48 -17.12 8.03
C TRP A 122 3.57 -17.78 9.08
N LYS A 123 2.35 -17.25 9.28
CA LYS A 123 1.37 -17.86 10.20
C LYS A 123 0.97 -19.27 9.75
N ARG A 124 0.84 -19.52 8.44
CA ARG A 124 0.55 -20.86 7.91
C ARG A 124 1.72 -21.83 8.12
N HIS A 125 2.95 -21.38 7.91
CA HIS A 125 4.14 -22.19 8.17
C HIS A 125 4.28 -22.57 9.65
N ARG A 126 4.02 -21.64 10.58
CA ARG A 126 4.04 -21.94 12.02
C ARG A 126 2.92 -22.87 12.49
N ALA A 127 1.81 -22.95 11.76
CA ALA A 127 0.68 -23.80 12.11
C ALA A 127 0.79 -25.23 11.55
N ARG A 128 1.77 -25.52 10.68
CA ARG A 128 2.02 -26.89 10.25
C ARG A 128 2.72 -27.66 11.38
N PRO A 129 2.22 -28.82 11.80
CA PRO A 129 2.96 -29.69 12.71
C PRO A 129 4.28 -30.08 12.03
N ARG A 130 5.38 -30.01 12.79
CA ARG A 130 6.68 -30.52 12.36
C ARG A 130 6.67 -32.03 12.34
#